data_AF-A0A9Q7NV95-F1
#
_entry.id   AF-A0A9Q7NV95-F1
#
_cell.length_a   1.000
_cell.length_b   1.000
_cell.length_c   1.000
_cell.angle_alpha   90.00
_cell.angle_beta   90.00
_cell.angle_gamma   90.00
#
_symmetry.space_group_name_H-M   'P 1'
#
loop_
_entity.id
_entity.type
_entity.pdbx_description
1 polymer ?
#
loop_
_entity_poly.entity_id
_entity_poly.type
_entity_poly.pdbx_seq_one_letter_code
_entity_poly.pdbx_strand_id
1 'polypeptide(L)'
;MAIINIYSKRQRKIRGEVNDVYQYNNIPHALRVQIIKIITDSIGFPSSNECYTSYRNEADKVYAYIHEILSKEYGVFSLKEFAKNDFDALVDFFLKERNTEKCLDFIEICFQILVSHVAKNHYEFKDITSQSPGDAVIELNERFREHGVGYQFESEEIIR
;
A
#
# COMPACT_ATOMS: atom_id res chain seq x y z
N MET A 1 3.81 -10.44 -8.54
CA MET A 1 2.79 -11.36 -9.11
C MET A 1 2.15 -10.72 -10.33
N ALA A 2 1.77 -11.52 -11.34
CA ALA A 2 1.15 -11.00 -12.56
C ALA A 2 -0.33 -10.62 -12.32
N ILE A 3 -0.75 -9.44 -12.75
CA ILE A 3 -2.16 -9.03 -12.71
C ILE A 3 -3.00 -9.97 -13.60
N ILE A 4 -3.92 -10.70 -12.96
CA ILE A 4 -4.82 -11.60 -13.68
C ILE A 4 -5.90 -10.79 -14.43
N ASN A 5 -6.01 -11.02 -15.73
CA ASN A 5 -7.04 -10.43 -16.58
C ASN A 5 -8.38 -11.19 -16.42
N ILE A 6 -9.13 -10.83 -15.38
CA ILE A 6 -10.43 -11.43 -15.04
C ILE A 6 -11.54 -11.06 -16.02
N TYR A 7 -12.63 -11.84 -16.02
CA TYR A 7 -13.77 -11.65 -16.92
C TYR A 7 -14.32 -10.21 -16.90
N SER A 8 -14.51 -9.62 -15.73
CA SER A 8 -15.02 -8.26 -15.60
C SER A 8 -14.10 -7.22 -16.24
N LYS A 9 -12.77 -7.35 -16.13
CA LYS A 9 -11.81 -6.48 -16.82
C LYS A 9 -11.94 -6.57 -18.34
N ARG A 10 -12.09 -7.78 -18.87
CA ARG A 10 -12.33 -7.99 -20.31
C ARG A 10 -13.66 -7.36 -20.75
N GLN A 11 -14.72 -7.52 -19.96
CA GLN A 11 -16.03 -6.92 -20.26
C GLN A 11 -15.99 -5.39 -20.25
N ARG A 12 -15.28 -4.77 -19.29
CA ARG A 12 -15.11 -3.31 -19.24
C ARG A 12 -14.41 -2.77 -20.48
N LYS A 13 -13.36 -3.45 -20.95
CA LYS A 13 -12.68 -3.11 -22.21
C LYS A 13 -13.60 -3.22 -23.42
N ILE A 14 -14.41 -4.28 -23.51
CA ILE A 14 -15.39 -4.47 -24.61
C ILE A 14 -16.46 -3.36 -24.59
N ARG A 15 -16.89 -2.94 -23.39
CA ARG A 15 -17.88 -1.85 -23.22
C ARG A 15 -17.31 -0.46 -23.48
N GLY A 16 -16.00 -0.32 -23.67
CA GLY A 16 -15.35 0.99 -23.78
C GLY A 16 -15.31 1.77 -22.47
N GLU A 17 -15.47 1.11 -21.32
CA GLU A 17 -15.34 1.72 -19.98
C GLU A 17 -13.87 1.93 -19.59
N VAL A 18 -13.05 2.32 -20.56
CA VAL A 18 -11.67 2.72 -20.35
C VAL A 18 -11.72 4.21 -20.02
N ASN A 19 -11.14 4.60 -18.89
CA ASN A 19 -11.09 6.01 -18.51
C ASN A 19 -10.12 6.73 -19.47
N ASP A 20 -10.66 7.48 -20.43
CA ASP A 20 -9.86 8.29 -21.36
C ASP A 20 -9.24 9.53 -20.69
N VAL A 21 -9.69 9.88 -19.48
CA VAL A 21 -9.21 11.04 -18.71
C VAL A 21 -8.77 10.57 -17.32
N TYR A 22 -7.54 10.94 -16.95
CA TYR A 22 -7.02 10.69 -15.61
C TYR A 22 -7.66 11.63 -14.57
N GLN A 23 -8.00 11.07 -13.40
CA GLN A 23 -8.43 11.81 -12.22
C GLN A 23 -7.28 11.92 -11.20
N TYR A 24 -7.27 13.05 -10.48
CA TYR A 24 -6.26 13.37 -9.45
C TYR A 24 -6.88 13.71 -8.10
N ASN A 25 -8.21 13.82 -8.03
CA ASN A 25 -8.89 14.37 -6.87
C ASN A 25 -9.27 13.31 -5.84
N ASN A 26 -9.23 12.02 -6.20
CA ASN A 26 -9.63 10.94 -5.33
C ASN A 26 -8.95 9.63 -5.70
N ILE A 27 -8.59 8.83 -4.69
CA ILE A 27 -8.17 7.43 -4.82
C ILE A 27 -9.39 6.56 -4.51
N PRO A 28 -10.00 5.88 -5.51
CA PRO A 28 -11.20 5.07 -5.29
C PRO A 28 -11.01 4.02 -4.19
N HIS A 29 -12.04 3.77 -3.39
CA HIS A 29 -11.96 2.80 -2.28
C HIS A 29 -11.48 1.41 -2.74
N ALA A 30 -11.93 0.95 -3.92
CA ALA A 30 -11.48 -0.32 -4.49
C ALA A 30 -9.97 -0.35 -4.78
N LEU A 31 -9.40 0.77 -5.24
CA LEU A 31 -7.96 0.92 -5.43
C LEU A 31 -7.22 0.92 -4.10
N ARG A 32 -7.72 1.63 -3.08
CA ARG A 32 -7.11 1.63 -1.74
C ARG A 32 -7.02 0.22 -1.14
N VAL A 33 -8.10 -0.54 -1.28
CA VAL A 33 -8.15 -1.95 -0.87
C VAL A 33 -7.09 -2.75 -1.61
N GLN A 34 -6.93 -2.58 -2.92
CA GLN A 34 -5.91 -3.28 -3.72
C GLN A 34 -4.48 -2.90 -3.28
N ILE A 35 -4.22 -1.62 -3.04
CA ILE A 35 -2.93 -1.13 -2.56
C ILE A 35 -2.55 -1.77 -1.23
N ILE A 36 -3.48 -1.88 -0.28
CA ILE A 36 -3.23 -2.58 0.98
C ILE A 36 -2.82 -4.03 0.73
N LYS A 37 -3.42 -4.73 -0.25
CA LYS A 37 -3.04 -6.11 -0.58
C LYS A 37 -1.63 -6.18 -1.14
N ILE A 38 -1.28 -5.27 -2.05
CA ILE A 38 0.08 -5.17 -2.62
C ILE A 38 1.09 -4.96 -1.48
N ILE A 39 0.81 -4.04 -0.56
CA ILE A 39 1.66 -3.76 0.60
C ILE A 39 1.80 -5.01 1.48
N THR A 40 0.70 -5.70 1.82
CA THR A 40 0.76 -6.90 2.65
C THR A 40 1.48 -8.05 1.97
N ASP A 41 1.33 -8.20 0.65
CA ASP A 41 2.01 -9.25 -0.12
C ASP A 41 3.52 -8.98 -0.24
N SER A 42 3.92 -7.70 -0.18
CA SER A 42 5.31 -7.27 -0.42
C SER A 42 6.11 -6.91 0.84
N ILE A 43 5.46 -6.49 1.92
CA ILE A 43 6.06 -6.24 3.25
C ILE A 43 5.83 -7.43 4.18
N GLY A 44 4.70 -8.12 4.01
CA GLY A 44 4.25 -9.24 4.84
C GLY A 44 3.08 -8.89 5.75
N PHE A 45 2.38 -9.93 6.21
CA PHE A 45 1.32 -9.76 7.20
C PHE A 45 1.91 -9.49 8.60
N PRO A 46 1.28 -8.62 9.41
CA PRO A 46 1.67 -8.46 10.81
C PRO A 46 1.53 -9.80 11.54
N SER A 47 2.33 -10.01 12.58
CA SER A 47 2.24 -11.24 13.38
C SER A 47 0.84 -11.39 13.98
N SER A 48 0.33 -12.63 14.02
CA SER A 48 -0.95 -12.89 14.68
C SER A 48 -0.77 -12.75 16.19
N ASN A 49 -1.63 -11.96 16.84
CA ASN A 49 -1.69 -11.84 18.30
C ASN A 49 -2.18 -13.14 18.99
N GLU A 50 -2.27 -14.27 18.26
CA GLU A 50 -2.82 -15.53 18.76
C GLU A 50 -1.81 -16.36 19.57
N CYS A 51 -0.51 -16.12 19.38
CA CYS A 51 0.52 -16.75 20.20
C CYS A 51 0.87 -15.87 21.40
N TYR A 52 0.97 -16.48 22.60
CA TYR A 52 1.42 -15.87 23.86
C TYR A 52 2.88 -15.34 23.84
N THR A 53 3.47 -15.20 22.66
CA THR A 53 4.82 -14.71 22.44
C THR A 53 4.74 -13.31 21.84
N SER A 54 5.36 -12.33 22.47
CA SER A 54 5.49 -10.93 22.02
C SER A 54 6.42 -10.77 20.80
N TYR A 55 6.51 -11.77 19.93
CA TYR A 55 7.43 -11.79 18.81
C TYR A 55 6.87 -10.95 17.66
N ARG A 56 7.38 -9.73 17.53
CA ARG A 56 7.15 -8.88 16.35
C ARG A 56 7.96 -9.41 15.18
N ASN A 57 7.30 -9.68 14.06
CA ASN A 57 8.01 -10.01 12.84
C ASN A 57 8.57 -8.74 12.16
N GLU A 58 9.30 -8.89 11.07
CA GLU A 58 9.89 -7.73 10.38
C GLU A 58 8.82 -6.80 9.78
N ALA A 59 7.68 -7.34 9.34
CA ALA A 59 6.56 -6.53 8.87
C ALA A 59 6.00 -5.62 9.99
N ASP A 60 5.86 -6.11 11.23
CA ASP A 60 5.42 -5.31 12.37
C ASP A 60 6.34 -4.12 12.63
N LYS A 61 7.66 -4.30 12.47
CA LYS A 61 8.64 -3.21 12.63
C LYS A 61 8.48 -2.16 11.53
N VAL A 62 8.28 -2.60 10.28
CA VAL A 62 8.05 -1.72 9.14
C VAL A 62 6.76 -0.91 9.34
N TYR A 63 5.66 -1.55 9.72
CA TYR A 63 4.40 -0.85 9.98
C TYR A 63 4.49 0.14 11.14
N ALA A 64 5.18 -0.23 12.23
CA ALA A 64 5.44 0.70 13.33
C ALA A 64 6.23 1.93 12.87
N TYR A 65 7.25 1.74 12.03
CA TYR A 65 8.05 2.84 11.50
C TYR A 65 7.25 3.77 10.58
N ILE A 66 6.43 3.22 9.67
CA ILE A 66 5.53 4.01 8.80
C ILE A 66 4.55 4.82 9.64
N HIS A 67 3.94 4.18 10.65
CA HIS A 67 3.00 4.84 11.55
C HIS A 67 3.66 5.98 12.32
N GLU A 68 4.89 5.79 12.80
CA GLU A 68 5.66 6.81 13.48
C GLU A 68 6.01 8.01 12.56
N ILE A 69 6.40 7.76 11.31
CA ILE A 69 6.67 8.82 10.33
C ILE A 69 5.42 9.68 10.11
N LEU A 70 4.31 9.03 9.74
CA LEU A 70 3.07 9.73 9.39
C LEU A 70 2.46 10.46 10.59
N SER A 71 2.47 9.85 11.78
CA SER A 71 1.95 10.48 13.00
C SER A 71 2.75 11.72 13.38
N LYS A 72 4.09 11.67 13.27
CA LYS A 72 4.96 12.83 13.48
C LYS A 72 4.71 13.94 12.47
N GLU A 73 4.64 13.61 11.18
CA GLU A 73 4.42 14.60 10.12
C GLU A 73 3.07 15.31 10.27
N TYR A 74 2.03 14.58 10.67
CA TYR A 74 0.71 15.15 10.91
C TYR A 74 0.53 15.76 12.30
N GLY A 75 1.54 15.69 13.18
CA GLY A 75 1.48 16.24 14.54
C GLY A 75 0.41 15.57 15.43
N VAL A 76 0.16 14.27 15.23
CA VAL A 76 -0.82 13.50 16.01
C VAL A 76 -0.13 12.42 16.84
N PHE A 77 -0.69 12.08 18.00
CA PHE A 77 -0.13 11.01 18.84
C PHE A 77 -0.24 9.63 18.19
N SER A 78 -1.29 9.42 17.40
CA SER A 78 -1.52 8.18 16.65
C SER A 78 -2.47 8.47 15.50
N LEU A 79 -2.33 7.72 14.40
CA LEU A 79 -3.29 7.76 13.29
C LEU A 79 -4.64 7.14 13.68
N LYS A 80 -4.68 6.30 14.73
CA LYS A 80 -5.90 5.70 15.28
C LYS A 80 -5.75 5.47 16.78
N GLU A 81 -6.54 6.18 17.58
CA GLU A 81 -6.48 6.22 19.05
C GLU A 81 -6.60 4.84 19.73
N PHE A 82 -7.42 3.94 19.19
CA PHE A 82 -7.65 2.59 19.74
C PHE A 82 -7.31 1.48 18.75
N ALA A 83 -6.18 1.61 18.06
CA ALA A 83 -5.70 0.59 17.15
C ALA A 83 -5.25 -0.67 17.88
N LYS A 84 -5.49 -1.85 17.29
CA LYS A 84 -4.98 -3.12 17.84
C LYS A 84 -3.46 -3.24 17.69
N ASN A 85 -2.92 -2.70 16.60
CA ASN A 85 -1.51 -2.64 16.27
C ASN A 85 -1.29 -1.55 15.20
N ASP A 86 -0.03 -1.27 14.86
CA ASP A 86 0.33 -0.23 13.90
C ASP A 86 -0.24 -0.48 12.50
N PHE A 87 -0.30 -1.74 12.08
CA PHE A 87 -0.93 -2.12 10.81
C PHE A 87 -2.42 -1.77 10.77
N ASP A 88 -3.17 -2.09 11.83
CA ASP A 88 -4.60 -1.75 11.97
C ASP A 88 -4.82 -0.22 12.00
N ALA A 89 -3.91 0.54 12.61
CA ALA A 89 -3.95 2.01 12.56
C ALA A 89 -3.79 2.54 11.13
N LEU A 90 -2.77 2.05 10.42
CA LEU A 90 -2.44 2.45 9.05
C LEU A 90 -3.55 2.11 8.05
N VAL A 91 -4.09 0.89 8.13
CA VAL A 91 -5.18 0.44 7.25
C VAL A 91 -6.44 1.27 7.48
N ASP A 92 -6.82 1.50 8.75
CA ASP A 92 -8.01 2.29 9.07
C ASP A 92 -7.86 3.74 8.61
N PHE A 93 -6.69 4.34 8.85
CA PHE A 93 -6.33 5.66 8.37
C PHE A 93 -6.48 5.75 6.85
N PHE A 94 -5.78 4.89 6.11
CA PHE A 94 -5.76 4.96 4.64
C PHE A 94 -7.12 4.70 4.01
N LEU A 95 -7.94 3.79 4.56
CA LEU A 95 -9.27 3.51 4.02
C LEU A 95 -10.28 4.64 4.28
N LYS A 96 -10.14 5.40 5.37
CA LYS A 96 -11.10 6.44 5.78
C LYS A 96 -10.67 7.86 5.42
N GLU A 97 -9.38 8.08 5.12
CA GLU A 97 -8.84 9.41 4.82
C GLU A 97 -9.52 10.03 3.58
N ARG A 98 -9.92 11.30 3.69
CA ARG A 98 -10.60 12.03 2.62
C ARG A 98 -9.64 12.91 1.83
N ASN A 99 -8.53 13.32 2.45
CA ASN A 99 -7.50 14.09 1.77
C ASN A 99 -6.67 13.16 0.87
N THR A 100 -6.75 13.39 -0.44
CA THR A 100 -6.02 12.63 -1.45
C THR A 100 -4.51 12.75 -1.29
N GLU A 101 -3.98 13.92 -0.91
CA GLU A 101 -2.53 14.10 -0.68
C GLU A 101 -2.06 13.19 0.45
N LYS A 102 -2.78 13.15 1.58
CA LYS A 102 -2.47 12.23 2.69
C LYS A 102 -2.57 10.75 2.30
N CYS A 103 -3.45 10.41 1.37
CA CYS A 103 -3.49 9.07 0.80
C CYS A 103 -2.26 8.79 -0.06
N LEU A 104 -1.78 9.77 -0.82
CA LEU A 104 -0.55 9.65 -1.62
C LEU A 104 0.68 9.57 -0.71
N ASP A 105 0.77 10.38 0.36
CA ASP A 105 1.85 10.31 1.35
C ASP A 105 1.97 8.90 1.94
N PHE A 106 0.84 8.28 2.30
CA PHE A 106 0.81 6.90 2.77
C PHE A 106 1.35 5.93 1.72
N ILE A 107 0.93 6.06 0.46
CA ILE A 107 1.39 5.18 -0.63
C ILE A 107 2.88 5.38 -0.86
N GLU A 108 3.34 6.62 -0.97
CA GLU A 108 4.73 6.97 -1.24
C GLU A 108 5.64 6.40 -0.15
N ILE A 109 5.36 6.66 1.13
CA ILE A 109 6.18 6.16 2.25
C ILE A 109 6.22 4.63 2.26
N CYS A 110 5.09 3.96 2.03
CA CYS A 110 5.05 2.51 1.97
C CYS A 110 5.98 1.97 0.88
N PHE A 111 5.93 2.54 -0.33
CA PHE A 111 6.72 2.07 -1.47
C PHE A 111 8.18 2.52 -1.40
N GLN A 112 8.47 3.68 -0.81
CA GLN A 112 9.83 4.10 -0.46
C GLN A 112 10.49 3.11 0.49
N ILE A 113 9.83 2.71 1.57
CA ILE A 113 10.38 1.73 2.51
C ILE A 113 10.50 0.35 1.87
N LEU A 114 9.55 -0.02 1.01
CA LEU A 114 9.61 -1.26 0.24
C LEU A 114 10.89 -1.34 -0.61
N VAL A 115 11.22 -0.27 -1.34
CA VAL A 115 12.41 -0.21 -2.20
C VAL A 115 13.69 -0.01 -1.39
N SER A 116 13.68 0.87 -0.40
CA SER A 116 14.89 1.29 0.32
C SER A 116 15.31 0.33 1.43
N HIS A 117 14.37 -0.42 2.02
CA HIS A 117 14.60 -1.33 3.15
C HIS A 117 14.28 -2.79 2.82
N VAL A 118 13.04 -3.10 2.41
CA VAL A 118 12.60 -4.49 2.18
C VAL A 118 13.41 -5.16 1.07
N ALA A 119 13.65 -4.45 -0.05
CA ALA A 119 14.45 -4.98 -1.15
C ALA A 119 15.91 -5.28 -0.74
N LYS A 120 16.50 -4.46 0.15
CA LYS A 120 17.88 -4.63 0.61
C LYS A 120 18.01 -5.77 1.62
N ASN A 121 16.98 -5.97 2.45
CA ASN A 121 16.95 -6.98 3.51
C ASN A 121 16.16 -8.24 3.14
N HIS A 122 16.06 -8.58 1.85
CA HIS A 122 15.20 -9.66 1.34
C HIS A 122 15.28 -10.99 2.10
N TYR A 123 16.44 -11.36 2.67
CA TYR A 123 16.59 -12.57 3.48
C TYR A 123 15.74 -12.58 4.75
N GLU A 124 15.52 -11.42 5.38
CA GLU A 124 14.73 -11.28 6.60
C GLU A 124 13.22 -11.34 6.30
N PHE A 125 12.84 -10.99 5.08
CA PHE A 125 11.45 -10.92 4.61
C PHE A 125 11.00 -12.15 3.83
N LYS A 126 11.92 -13.04 3.42
CA LYS A 126 11.68 -14.16 2.49
C LYS A 126 10.51 -15.08 2.89
N ASP A 127 10.29 -15.27 4.20
CA ASP A 127 9.30 -16.21 4.73
C ASP A 127 7.94 -15.54 4.99
N ILE A 128 7.85 -14.22 4.85
CA ILE A 128 6.64 -13.43 5.13
C ILE A 128 6.11 -12.66 3.91
N THR A 129 6.85 -12.60 2.80
CA THR A 129 6.46 -11.93 1.56
C THR A 129 6.14 -12.91 0.44
N SER A 130 5.12 -12.62 -0.36
CA SER A 130 4.74 -13.38 -1.55
C SER A 130 5.01 -12.64 -2.87
N GLN A 131 5.29 -11.34 -2.78
CA GLN A 131 5.55 -10.44 -3.91
C GLN A 131 6.88 -9.69 -3.73
N SER A 132 7.65 -9.56 -4.81
CA SER A 132 8.89 -8.77 -4.77
C SER A 132 8.60 -7.27 -4.77
N PRO A 133 9.48 -6.43 -4.18
CA PRO A 133 9.36 -4.98 -4.24
C PRO A 133 9.19 -4.41 -5.66
N GLY A 134 9.93 -4.95 -6.64
CA GLY A 134 9.83 -4.52 -8.03
C GLY A 134 8.47 -4.86 -8.65
N ASP A 135 7.96 -6.07 -8.41
CA ASP A 135 6.64 -6.49 -8.87
C ASP A 135 5.53 -5.64 -8.23
N ALA A 136 5.69 -5.24 -6.98
CA ALA A 136 4.74 -4.40 -6.27
C ALA A 136 4.62 -3.02 -6.92
N VAL A 137 5.75 -2.40 -7.27
CA VAL A 137 5.79 -1.10 -7.96
C VAL A 137 5.10 -1.18 -9.33
N ILE A 138 5.40 -2.24 -10.09
CA ILE A 138 4.74 -2.48 -11.38
C ILE A 138 3.23 -2.63 -11.17
N GLU A 139 2.80 -3.44 -10.21
CA GLU A 139 1.38 -3.63 -9.93
C GLU A 139 0.69 -2.33 -9.50
N LEU A 140 1.28 -1.53 -8.61
CA LEU A 140 0.75 -0.24 -8.19
C LEU A 140 0.46 0.68 -9.39
N ASN A 141 1.44 0.85 -10.27
CA ASN A 141 1.33 1.72 -11.44
C ASN A 141 0.29 1.19 -12.43
N GLU A 142 0.19 -0.13 -12.61
CA GLU A 142 -0.89 -0.73 -13.40
C GLU A 142 -2.26 -0.49 -12.75
N ARG A 143 -2.39 -0.58 -11.42
CA ARG A 143 -3.65 -0.30 -10.72
C ARG A 143 -4.06 1.16 -10.84
N PHE A 144 -3.12 2.10 -10.75
CA PHE A 144 -3.42 3.51 -11.01
C PHE A 144 -4.03 3.69 -12.40
N ARG A 145 -3.40 3.12 -13.43
CA ARG A 145 -3.91 3.14 -14.80
C ARG A 145 -5.30 2.51 -14.94
N GLU A 146 -5.54 1.35 -14.32
CA GLU A 146 -6.84 0.65 -14.37
C GLU A 146 -7.99 1.45 -13.75
N HIS A 147 -7.70 2.28 -12.74
CA HIS A 147 -8.68 3.15 -12.09
C HIS A 147 -8.73 4.55 -12.71
N GLY A 148 -7.97 4.80 -13.78
CA GLY A 148 -7.83 6.12 -14.38
C GLY A 148 -7.29 7.15 -13.40
N VAL A 149 -6.42 6.75 -12.47
CA VAL A 149 -5.73 7.64 -11.55
C VAL A 149 -4.38 8.00 -12.17
N GLY A 150 -4.12 9.29 -12.37
CA GLY A 150 -2.97 9.78 -13.14
C GLY A 150 -1.66 9.84 -12.38
N TYR A 151 -1.45 8.96 -11.39
CA TYR A 151 -0.23 8.93 -10.60
C TYR A 151 0.64 7.73 -10.98
N GLN A 152 1.93 7.87 -10.77
CA GLN A 152 2.94 6.82 -10.96
C GLN A 152 3.97 6.91 -9.84
N PHE A 153 4.38 5.76 -9.31
CA PHE A 153 5.56 5.67 -8.46
C PHE A 153 6.79 5.40 -9.33
N GLU A 154 7.75 6.31 -9.31
CA GLU A 154 9.00 6.25 -10.06
C GLU A 154 10.11 6.96 -9.27
N SER A 155 11.33 6.42 -9.30
CA SER A 155 12.49 7.02 -8.61
C SER A 155 12.25 7.32 -7.13
N GLU A 156 11.52 6.45 -6.44
CA GLU A 156 11.14 6.58 -5.02
C GLU A 156 10.15 7.72 -4.70
N GLU A 157 9.49 8.29 -5.71
CA GLU A 157 8.51 9.38 -5.55
C GLU A 157 7.22 9.10 -6.34
N ILE A 158 6.10 9.67 -5.89
CA ILE A 158 4.85 9.73 -6.65
C ILE A 158 4.87 10.96 -7.57
N ILE A 159 4.82 10.69 -8.87
CA ILE A 159 4.73 11.69 -9.94
C ILE A 159 3.34 11.68 -10.62
N ARG A 160 3.03 12.78 -11.31
CA ARG A 160 1.79 12.99 -12.08
C ARG A 160 1.99 12.80 -13.58
#